data_AF-A0A0C2IW06-F1
#
_entry.id   AF-A0A0C2IW06-F1
#
_cell.length_a   1.000
_cell.length_b   1.000
_cell.length_c   1.000
_cell.angle_alpha   90.00
_cell.angle_beta   90.00
_cell.angle_gamma   90.00
#
_symmetry.space_group_name_H-M   'P 1'
#
loop_
_entity.id
_entity.type
_entity.pdbx_description
1 polymer ?
#
loop_
_entity_poly.entity_id
_entity_poly.type
_entity_poly.pdbx_seq_one_letter_code
_entity_poly.pdbx_strand_id
1 'polypeptide(L)'
;MIHFYVTTEEDCAKLLFMVMRMLNRLRLLMEIEFDVNKFYDITVYMFRRNCSLGHDSTILVDLSKIWSCILNWSMNILKIDTIHRLTMFAGIFSVDISCKLLKLNCGDETLEVTKNKKQKIYIIYLTLLVFPTIAQSETTWIQDLFLELHNQFKFYFEQNSIANLPFEDQFLLIQYYVKSTVTLNLQNQSNGEDIMNDFLQCLSTNSSLKIHSSYLVSHFLCDDLTSWDIGFFKQFVEKLIIALSDDIYIMKLQNERKLYLYEDLRSHYLTIIKDDLIQSVFERCESYLHNEFRNQISQNNTENDEYIKYKRILADLVCSFNESTYLDKNTSDHYIRLCDENSSSLKITSDPDNIENLSQSMDSLRLSSPTRIATEPSFQTLFRWLNLIYELKFIFGDVTSKFTNLIFV
;
A
#
# COMPACT_ATOMS: atom_id res chain seq x y z
N MET A 1 -44.88 5.39 -12.57
CA MET A 1 -45.38 5.62 -11.19
C MET A 1 -45.13 4.35 -10.38
N ILE A 2 -43.85 4.00 -10.22
CA ILE A 2 -43.40 2.78 -9.54
C ILE A 2 -42.52 3.26 -8.38
N HIS A 3 -42.71 2.67 -7.19
CA HIS A 3 -42.01 2.91 -5.91
C HIS A 3 -42.43 4.14 -5.07
N PHE A 4 -43.51 3.96 -4.30
CA PHE A 4 -43.81 4.72 -3.08
C PHE A 4 -43.84 3.78 -1.86
N TYR A 5 -42.87 2.87 -1.77
CA TYR A 5 -42.59 2.08 -0.55
C TYR A 5 -41.18 2.41 -0.06
N VAL A 6 -40.97 3.69 0.26
CA VAL A 6 -39.92 4.04 1.21
C VAL A 6 -40.44 3.57 2.56
N THR A 7 -39.72 2.65 3.21
CA THR A 7 -40.09 2.16 4.53
C THR A 7 -39.91 3.29 5.55
N THR A 8 -40.79 3.37 6.54
CA THR A 8 -40.72 4.38 7.62
C THR A 8 -39.32 4.50 8.23
N GLU A 9 -38.58 3.40 8.31
CA GLU A 9 -37.20 3.35 8.80
C GLU A 9 -36.20 4.14 7.94
N GLU A 10 -36.38 4.15 6.61
CA GLU A 10 -35.48 4.88 5.69
C GLU A 10 -35.68 6.40 5.84
N ASP A 11 -36.93 6.84 5.96
CA ASP A 11 -37.24 8.24 6.22
C ASP A 11 -36.71 8.69 7.58
N CYS A 12 -36.81 7.84 8.61
CA CYS A 12 -36.19 8.09 9.91
C CYS A 12 -34.67 8.20 9.82
N ALA A 13 -34.01 7.33 9.06
CA ALA A 13 -32.56 7.36 8.88
C ALA A 13 -32.10 8.61 8.11
N LYS A 14 -32.83 9.01 7.05
CA LYS A 14 -32.59 10.26 6.33
C LYS A 14 -32.75 11.48 7.23
N LEU A 15 -33.82 11.53 8.03
CA LEU A 15 -34.04 12.59 9.00
C LEU A 15 -32.90 12.65 10.03
N LEU A 16 -32.45 11.51 10.53
CA LEU A 16 -31.30 11.42 11.43
C LEU A 16 -30.05 12.01 10.78
N PHE A 17 -29.73 11.64 9.54
CA PHE A 17 -28.56 12.20 8.85
C PHE A 17 -28.68 13.71 8.61
N MET A 18 -29.89 14.22 8.32
CA MET A 18 -30.13 15.65 8.22
C MET A 18 -29.85 16.36 9.55
N VAL A 19 -30.32 15.81 10.67
CA VAL A 19 -30.05 16.35 12.02
C VAL A 19 -28.57 16.30 12.34
N MET A 20 -27.91 15.16 12.12
CA MET A 20 -26.46 15.00 12.35
C MET A 20 -25.63 15.96 11.51
N ARG A 21 -26.05 16.21 10.25
CA ARG A 21 -25.43 17.21 9.39
C ARG A 21 -25.61 18.62 9.94
N MET A 22 -26.80 18.97 10.45
CA MET A 22 -27.04 20.26 11.08
C MET A 22 -26.17 20.44 12.32
N LEU A 23 -26.11 19.43 13.19
CA LEU A 23 -25.25 19.43 14.38
C LEU A 23 -23.76 19.59 14.03
N ASN A 24 -23.30 18.88 12.99
CA ASN A 24 -21.93 19.00 12.50
C ASN A 24 -21.62 20.42 12.00
N ARG A 25 -22.54 21.03 11.21
CA ARG A 25 -22.38 22.41 10.71
C ARG A 25 -22.33 23.43 11.85
N LEU A 26 -23.10 23.22 12.91
CA LEU A 26 -23.12 24.06 14.10
C LEU A 26 -21.98 23.74 15.10
N ARG A 27 -21.13 22.73 14.80
CA ARG A 27 -20.09 22.20 15.69
C ARG A 27 -20.63 21.64 17.02
N LEU A 28 -21.94 21.44 17.13
CA LEU A 28 -22.63 20.85 18.28
C LEU A 28 -22.52 19.32 18.32
N LEU A 29 -22.08 18.70 17.23
CA LEU A 29 -21.90 17.24 17.19
C LEU A 29 -20.94 16.77 18.29
N MET A 30 -19.96 17.62 18.65
CA MET A 30 -18.97 17.35 19.70
C MET A 30 -19.49 17.57 21.13
N GLU A 31 -20.73 18.01 21.29
CA GLU A 31 -21.36 18.32 22.59
C GLU A 31 -22.43 17.30 22.97
N ILE A 32 -22.79 16.39 22.06
CA ILE A 32 -23.94 15.49 22.21
C ILE A 32 -23.48 14.05 22.37
N GLU A 33 -23.82 13.43 23.50
CA GLU A 33 -23.62 11.99 23.69
C GLU A 33 -24.69 11.20 22.92
N PHE A 34 -24.26 10.21 22.15
CA PHE A 34 -25.16 9.29 21.46
C PHE A 34 -24.48 7.94 21.26
N ASP A 35 -25.28 6.91 21.01
CA ASP A 35 -24.79 5.56 20.74
C ASP A 35 -24.17 5.48 19.34
N VAL A 36 -22.84 5.62 19.27
CA VAL A 36 -22.10 5.63 18.01
C VAL A 36 -22.18 4.30 17.28
N ASN A 37 -22.33 3.18 18.00
CA ASN A 37 -22.46 1.86 17.38
C ASN A 37 -23.82 1.74 16.67
N LYS A 38 -24.92 2.18 17.30
CA LYS A 38 -26.23 2.22 16.63
C LYS A 38 -26.21 3.16 15.42
N PHE A 39 -25.54 4.30 15.53
CA PHE A 39 -25.38 5.20 14.39
C PHE A 39 -24.57 4.57 13.25
N TYR A 40 -23.54 3.78 13.59
CA TYR A 40 -22.80 2.96 12.63
C TYR A 40 -23.71 1.94 11.94
N ASP A 41 -24.52 1.19 12.68
CA ASP A 41 -25.42 0.19 12.09
C ASP A 41 -26.43 0.81 11.10
N ILE A 42 -27.00 1.97 11.46
CA ILE A 42 -27.88 2.75 10.57
C ILE A 42 -27.11 3.21 9.33
N THR A 43 -25.86 3.65 9.49
CA THR A 43 -25.00 4.03 8.37
C THR A 43 -24.77 2.85 7.43
N VAL A 44 -24.41 1.67 7.96
CA VAL A 44 -24.17 0.47 7.15
C VAL A 44 -25.41 0.09 6.34
N TYR A 45 -26.59 0.09 6.98
CA TYR A 45 -27.86 -0.19 6.32
C TYR A 45 -28.13 0.78 5.17
N MET A 46 -28.06 2.09 5.43
CA MET A 46 -28.34 3.12 4.44
C MET A 46 -27.32 3.14 3.30
N PHE A 47 -26.04 2.95 3.63
CA PHE A 47 -24.97 2.93 2.65
C PHE A 47 -25.15 1.79 1.65
N ARG A 48 -25.36 0.55 2.14
CA ARG A 48 -25.58 -0.63 1.29
C ARG A 48 -26.78 -0.44 0.38
N ARG A 49 -27.88 0.10 0.91
CA ARG A 49 -29.09 0.40 0.13
C ARG A 49 -28.80 1.40 -0.98
N ASN A 50 -28.11 2.50 -0.69
CA ASN A 50 -27.76 3.51 -1.69
C ASN A 50 -26.83 2.97 -2.78
N CYS A 51 -25.83 2.16 -2.42
CA CYS A 51 -24.96 1.50 -3.39
C CYS A 51 -25.75 0.56 -4.31
N SER A 52 -26.69 -0.22 -3.77
CA SER A 52 -27.50 -1.15 -4.57
C SER A 52 -28.45 -0.46 -5.55
N LEU A 53 -28.88 0.76 -5.26
CA LEU A 53 -29.84 1.50 -6.09
C LEU A 53 -29.17 2.47 -7.07
N GLY A 54 -27.85 2.62 -7.02
CA GLY A 54 -27.13 3.64 -7.79
C GLY A 54 -27.63 5.06 -7.50
N HIS A 55 -28.11 5.30 -6.27
CA HIS A 55 -28.80 6.54 -5.90
C HIS A 55 -27.86 7.63 -5.37
N ASP A 56 -28.44 8.83 -5.29
CA ASP A 56 -27.88 10.15 -4.97
C ASP A 56 -26.64 10.16 -4.04
N SER A 57 -25.52 10.66 -4.58
CA SER A 57 -24.23 10.80 -3.90
C SER A 57 -24.25 11.82 -2.76
N THR A 58 -25.23 12.72 -2.70
CA THR A 58 -25.25 13.82 -1.72
C THR A 58 -25.33 13.33 -0.27
N ILE A 59 -26.16 12.32 0.01
CA ILE A 59 -26.28 11.73 1.37
C ILE A 59 -24.96 11.08 1.79
N LEU A 60 -24.29 10.39 0.86
CA LEU A 60 -23.03 9.69 1.13
C LEU A 60 -21.88 10.69 1.40
N VAL A 61 -21.85 11.81 0.67
CA VAL A 61 -20.91 12.91 0.92
C VAL A 61 -21.13 13.52 2.30
N ASP A 62 -22.39 13.73 2.70
CA ASP A 62 -22.72 14.25 4.03
C ASP A 62 -22.36 13.25 5.14
N LEU A 63 -22.60 11.95 4.93
CA LEU A 63 -22.18 10.88 5.83
C LEU A 63 -20.67 10.88 6.04
N SER A 64 -19.88 11.01 4.97
CA SER A 64 -18.42 11.10 5.07
C SER A 64 -17.98 12.27 5.95
N LYS A 65 -18.63 13.44 5.86
CA LYS A 65 -18.33 14.60 6.70
C LYS A 65 -18.69 14.34 8.16
N ILE A 66 -19.85 13.75 8.42
CA ILE A 66 -20.30 13.38 9.77
C ILE A 66 -19.29 12.40 10.39
N TRP A 67 -18.94 11.33 9.68
CA TRP A 67 -17.99 10.33 10.16
C TRP A 67 -16.57 10.86 10.32
N SER A 68 -16.14 11.80 9.50
CA SER A 68 -14.85 12.49 9.70
C SER A 68 -14.82 13.23 11.04
N CYS A 69 -15.94 13.83 11.43
CA CYS A 69 -16.04 14.53 12.71
C CYS A 69 -16.06 13.53 13.87
N ILE A 70 -16.89 12.47 13.78
CA ILE A 70 -17.00 11.43 14.81
C ILE A 70 -15.66 10.71 15.04
N LEU A 71 -14.97 10.28 13.99
CA LEU A 71 -13.70 9.55 14.12
C LEU A 71 -12.57 10.40 14.72
N ASN A 72 -12.60 11.71 14.52
CA ASN A 72 -11.60 12.62 15.09
C ASN A 72 -12.00 13.16 16.48
N TRP A 73 -13.08 12.66 17.06
CA TRP A 73 -13.59 13.13 18.34
C TRP A 73 -13.10 12.28 19.51
N SER A 74 -12.77 12.94 20.62
CA SER A 74 -12.28 12.31 21.85
C SER A 74 -13.36 11.71 22.74
N MET A 75 -14.63 12.16 22.71
CA MET A 75 -15.65 11.66 23.64
C MET A 75 -16.38 10.42 23.13
N ASN A 76 -16.61 10.33 21.82
CA ASN A 76 -17.38 9.27 21.18
C ASN A 76 -16.45 8.42 20.30
N ILE A 77 -15.53 7.71 20.97
CA ILE A 77 -14.45 6.98 20.30
C ILE A 77 -14.97 5.70 19.64
N LEU A 78 -15.39 5.81 18.38
CA LEU A 78 -15.49 4.65 17.50
C LEU A 78 -14.11 4.39 16.90
N LYS A 79 -13.49 3.26 17.26
CA LYS A 79 -12.29 2.78 16.57
C LYS A 79 -12.66 1.84 15.43
N ILE A 80 -11.89 1.89 14.35
CA ILE A 80 -11.94 0.91 13.27
C ILE A 80 -11.17 -0.32 13.75
N ASP A 81 -11.90 -1.36 14.14
CA ASP A 81 -11.36 -2.55 14.79
C ASP A 81 -11.73 -3.87 14.10
N THR A 82 -12.46 -3.80 12.99
CA THR A 82 -12.80 -4.96 12.18
C THR A 82 -12.58 -4.64 10.71
N ILE A 83 -12.29 -5.67 9.90
CA ILE A 83 -12.21 -5.55 8.43
C ILE A 83 -13.53 -5.02 7.86
N HIS A 84 -14.66 -5.40 8.45
CA HIS A 84 -15.98 -4.90 8.03
C HIS A 84 -16.09 -3.38 8.22
N ARG A 85 -15.71 -2.85 9.40
CA ARG A 85 -15.66 -1.40 9.67
C ARG A 85 -14.70 -0.69 8.73
N LEU A 86 -13.51 -1.26 8.54
CA LEU A 86 -12.49 -0.73 7.63
C LEU A 86 -13.04 -0.59 6.19
N THR A 87 -13.62 -1.67 5.66
CA THR A 87 -14.23 -1.70 4.32
C THR A 87 -15.37 -0.70 4.19
N MET A 88 -16.23 -0.60 5.21
CA MET A 88 -17.34 0.36 5.21
C MET A 88 -16.86 1.81 5.21
N PHE A 89 -15.89 2.16 6.04
CA PHE A 89 -15.34 3.51 6.07
C PHE A 89 -14.59 3.86 4.79
N ALA A 90 -13.84 2.91 4.23
CA ALA A 90 -13.20 3.11 2.94
C ALA A 90 -14.24 3.42 1.86
N GLY A 91 -15.35 2.68 1.77
CA GLY A 91 -16.42 2.98 0.82
C GLY A 91 -17.02 4.38 0.99
N ILE A 92 -17.36 4.77 2.22
CA ILE A 92 -17.89 6.12 2.54
C ILE A 92 -16.88 7.21 2.12
N PHE A 93 -15.61 6.99 2.41
CA PHE A 93 -14.57 7.97 2.11
C PHE A 93 -14.19 8.01 0.64
N SER A 94 -14.27 6.89 -0.08
CA SER A 94 -14.08 6.87 -1.53
C SER A 94 -15.11 7.75 -2.23
N VAL A 95 -16.39 7.67 -1.85
CA VAL A 95 -17.43 8.53 -2.44
C VAL A 95 -17.12 10.02 -2.22
N ASP A 96 -16.75 10.42 -1.00
CA ASP A 96 -16.43 11.83 -0.72
C ASP A 96 -15.19 12.34 -1.46
N ILE A 97 -14.14 11.52 -1.58
CA ILE A 97 -12.95 11.92 -2.33
C ILE A 97 -13.26 11.98 -3.83
N SER A 98 -13.97 11.00 -4.39
CA SER A 98 -14.40 11.00 -5.80
C SER A 98 -15.23 12.26 -6.12
N CYS A 99 -16.23 12.59 -5.29
CA CYS A 99 -17.03 13.80 -5.50
C CYS A 99 -16.22 15.10 -5.39
N LYS A 100 -15.15 15.12 -4.60
CA LYS A 100 -14.25 16.30 -4.52
C LYS A 100 -13.37 16.41 -5.74
N LEU A 101 -12.77 15.32 -6.19
CA LEU A 101 -11.98 15.28 -7.41
C LEU A 101 -12.84 15.70 -8.62
N LEU A 102 -14.07 15.20 -8.71
CA LEU A 102 -15.00 15.59 -9.76
C LEU A 102 -15.28 17.12 -9.81
N LYS A 103 -15.40 17.77 -8.65
CA LYS A 103 -15.58 19.24 -8.58
C LYS A 103 -14.32 20.01 -8.99
N LEU A 104 -13.15 19.53 -8.58
CA LEU A 104 -11.87 20.11 -8.98
C LEU A 104 -11.71 20.06 -10.50
N ASN A 105 -12.15 18.96 -11.11
CA ASN A 105 -12.15 18.74 -12.55
C ASN A 105 -13.08 19.70 -13.31
N CYS A 106 -14.09 20.29 -12.65
CA CYS A 106 -14.93 21.34 -13.23
C CYS A 106 -14.29 22.74 -13.17
N GLY A 107 -13.08 22.87 -12.61
CA GLY A 107 -12.34 24.14 -12.51
C GLY A 107 -12.75 25.02 -11.33
N ASP A 108 -13.52 24.48 -10.38
CA ASP A 108 -14.10 25.27 -9.30
C ASP A 108 -13.11 25.55 -8.15
N GLU A 109 -12.12 24.68 -7.92
CA GLU A 109 -11.28 24.70 -6.71
C GLU A 109 -9.86 24.13 -6.98
N THR A 110 -8.90 24.39 -6.09
CA THR A 110 -7.59 23.71 -6.05
C THR A 110 -7.59 22.56 -5.05
N LEU A 111 -6.86 21.48 -5.31
CA LEU A 111 -6.80 20.34 -4.40
C LEU A 111 -5.99 20.69 -3.15
N GLU A 112 -6.65 21.02 -2.05
CA GLU A 112 -6.00 21.13 -0.75
C GLU A 112 -6.03 19.78 -0.01
N VAL A 113 -4.89 19.12 0.22
CA VAL A 113 -4.82 17.83 0.92
C VAL A 113 -4.75 18.00 2.45
N THR A 114 -5.90 18.32 3.04
CA THR A 114 -6.03 18.55 4.49
C THR A 114 -5.75 17.28 5.31
N LYS A 115 -5.48 17.45 6.61
CA LYS A 115 -5.25 16.33 7.56
C LYS A 115 -6.34 15.25 7.47
N ASN A 116 -7.60 15.66 7.40
CA ASN A 116 -8.74 14.74 7.32
C ASN A 116 -8.77 14.01 5.97
N LYS A 117 -8.37 14.65 4.86
CA LYS A 117 -8.27 13.97 3.55
C LYS A 117 -7.16 12.92 3.57
N LYS A 118 -6.00 13.22 4.18
CA LYS A 118 -4.92 12.23 4.35
C LYS A 118 -5.38 11.00 5.13
N GLN A 119 -6.03 11.21 6.28
CA GLN A 119 -6.59 10.12 7.09
C GLN A 119 -7.54 9.22 6.28
N LYS A 120 -8.46 9.83 5.50
CA LYS A 120 -9.36 9.10 4.62
C LYS A 120 -8.62 8.26 3.58
N ILE A 121 -7.61 8.85 2.93
CA ILE A 121 -6.79 8.13 1.93
C ILE A 121 -6.09 6.95 2.58
N TYR A 122 -5.54 7.08 3.79
CA TYR A 122 -4.89 5.95 4.49
C TYR A 122 -5.86 4.83 4.89
N ILE A 123 -7.11 5.15 5.26
CA ILE A 123 -8.15 4.13 5.53
C ILE A 123 -8.48 3.37 4.24
N ILE A 124 -8.64 4.09 3.12
CA ILE A 124 -8.87 3.48 1.81
C ILE A 124 -7.66 2.63 1.42
N TYR A 125 -6.45 3.13 1.64
CA TYR A 125 -5.19 2.45 1.34
C TYR A 125 -5.04 1.13 2.09
N LEU A 126 -5.29 1.13 3.41
CA LEU A 126 -5.26 -0.11 4.20
C LEU A 126 -6.32 -1.11 3.74
N THR A 127 -7.47 -0.62 3.26
CA THR A 127 -8.50 -1.47 2.69
C THR A 127 -8.06 -2.08 1.36
N LEU A 128 -7.41 -1.31 0.47
CA LEU A 128 -6.79 -1.83 -0.76
C LEU A 128 -5.74 -2.92 -0.45
N LEU A 129 -4.97 -2.75 0.63
CA LEU A 129 -3.98 -3.74 1.05
C LEU A 129 -4.62 -5.10 1.40
N VAL A 130 -5.72 -5.11 2.15
CA VAL A 130 -6.42 -6.34 2.54
C VAL A 130 -7.41 -6.85 1.49
N PHE A 131 -7.72 -6.05 0.46
CA PHE A 131 -8.73 -6.31 -0.55
C PHE A 131 -8.62 -7.69 -1.22
N PRO A 132 -7.43 -8.19 -1.61
CA PRO A 132 -7.31 -9.53 -2.20
C PRO A 132 -7.78 -10.67 -1.30
N THR A 133 -7.83 -10.44 0.01
CA THR A 133 -8.25 -11.44 1.01
C THR A 133 -9.74 -11.35 1.37
N ILE A 134 -10.43 -10.29 0.93
CA ILE A 134 -11.85 -10.11 1.20
C ILE A 134 -12.66 -10.96 0.19
N ALA A 135 -13.68 -11.66 0.67
CA ALA A 135 -14.52 -12.50 -0.17
C ALA A 135 -15.20 -11.68 -1.27
N GLN A 136 -14.79 -11.88 -2.53
CA GLN A 136 -15.24 -11.10 -3.69
C GLN A 136 -16.77 -11.01 -3.80
N SER A 137 -17.49 -12.07 -3.39
CA SER A 137 -18.96 -12.11 -3.43
C SER A 137 -19.64 -11.09 -2.51
N GLU A 138 -18.98 -10.65 -1.43
CA GLU A 138 -19.55 -9.72 -0.46
C GLU A 138 -19.18 -8.25 -0.74
N THR A 139 -18.27 -8.02 -1.69
CA THR A 139 -17.56 -6.74 -1.85
C THR A 139 -17.51 -6.21 -3.28
N THR A 140 -18.39 -6.66 -4.16
CA THR A 140 -18.52 -6.07 -5.52
C THR A 140 -18.74 -4.56 -5.47
N TRP A 141 -19.60 -4.09 -4.56
CA TRP A 141 -19.89 -2.66 -4.40
C TRP A 141 -18.67 -1.81 -4.02
N ILE A 142 -17.72 -2.33 -3.23
CA ILE A 142 -16.54 -1.56 -2.84
C ILE A 142 -15.51 -1.55 -3.99
N GLN A 143 -15.47 -2.61 -4.80
CA GLN A 143 -14.68 -2.63 -6.03
C GLN A 143 -15.13 -1.52 -6.99
N ASP A 144 -16.44 -1.37 -7.19
CA ASP A 144 -17.01 -0.31 -8.05
C ASP A 144 -16.64 1.08 -7.53
N LEU A 145 -16.69 1.29 -6.21
CA LEU A 145 -16.29 2.56 -5.58
C LEU A 145 -14.80 2.85 -5.70
N PHE A 146 -13.94 1.84 -5.57
CA PHE A 146 -12.50 1.98 -5.76
C PHE A 146 -12.14 2.23 -7.22
N LEU A 147 -12.84 1.58 -8.15
CA LEU A 147 -12.69 1.85 -9.59
C LEU A 147 -13.08 3.28 -9.94
N GLU A 148 -14.22 3.74 -9.43
CA GLU A 148 -14.65 5.13 -9.61
C GLU A 148 -13.62 6.11 -9.03
N LEU A 149 -13.16 5.88 -7.80
CA LEU A 149 -12.14 6.74 -7.18
C LEU A 149 -10.83 6.74 -7.99
N HIS A 150 -10.38 5.57 -8.45
CA HIS A 150 -9.21 5.45 -9.31
C HIS A 150 -9.36 6.29 -10.59
N ASN A 151 -10.50 6.19 -11.28
CA ASN A 151 -10.77 6.95 -12.49
C ASN A 151 -10.78 8.46 -12.24
N GLN A 152 -11.33 8.90 -11.09
CA GLN A 152 -11.30 10.32 -10.72
C GLN A 152 -9.87 10.83 -10.44
N PHE A 153 -9.01 10.01 -9.83
CA PHE A 153 -7.59 10.33 -9.66
C PHE A 153 -6.84 10.39 -10.99
N LYS A 154 -7.07 9.41 -11.86
CA LYS A 154 -6.50 9.38 -13.21
C LYS A 154 -6.84 10.66 -13.96
N PHE A 155 -8.13 11.01 -14.03
CA PHE A 155 -8.59 12.23 -14.67
C PHE A 155 -7.97 13.48 -14.02
N TYR A 156 -7.90 13.52 -12.68
CA TYR A 156 -7.30 14.64 -11.96
C TYR A 156 -5.83 14.84 -12.37
N PHE A 157 -5.03 13.76 -12.45
CA PHE A 157 -3.64 13.85 -12.89
C PHE A 157 -3.51 14.25 -14.35
N GLU A 158 -4.39 13.77 -15.24
CA GLU A 158 -4.38 14.16 -16.67
C GLU A 158 -4.69 15.66 -16.87
N GLN A 159 -5.53 16.26 -16.01
CA GLN A 159 -5.94 17.66 -16.17
C GLN A 159 -5.15 18.66 -15.30
N ASN A 160 -4.50 18.20 -14.23
CA ASN A 160 -3.91 19.09 -13.24
C ASN A 160 -2.45 18.73 -12.95
N SER A 161 -1.60 19.74 -12.87
CA SER A 161 -0.24 19.55 -12.35
C SER A 161 -0.28 19.38 -10.83
N ILE A 162 0.27 18.27 -10.34
CA ILE A 162 0.45 18.04 -8.91
C ILE A 162 1.70 18.69 -8.34
N ALA A 163 2.57 19.26 -9.19
CA ALA A 163 3.84 19.85 -8.77
C ALA A 163 3.67 21.03 -7.78
N ASN A 164 2.49 21.64 -7.75
CA ASN A 164 2.15 22.74 -6.84
C ASN A 164 1.75 22.27 -5.42
N LEU A 165 1.54 20.96 -5.22
CA LEU A 165 1.21 20.42 -3.91
C LEU A 165 2.49 20.25 -3.07
N PRO A 166 2.39 20.28 -1.73
CA PRO A 166 3.47 19.81 -0.86
C PRO A 166 3.94 18.41 -1.29
N PHE A 167 5.23 18.15 -1.17
CA PHE A 167 5.82 16.90 -1.68
C PHE A 167 5.21 15.65 -1.03
N GLU A 168 4.91 15.72 0.27
CA GLU A 168 4.24 14.66 1.03
C GLU A 168 2.84 14.38 0.48
N ASP A 169 2.15 15.42 0.00
CA ASP A 169 0.82 15.30 -0.57
C ASP A 169 0.88 14.67 -1.95
N GLN A 170 1.83 15.10 -2.79
CA GLN A 170 2.10 14.47 -4.09
C GLN A 170 2.37 12.97 -3.90
N PHE A 171 3.27 12.63 -2.97
CA PHE A 171 3.65 11.24 -2.71
C PHE A 171 2.45 10.40 -2.26
N LEU A 172 1.62 10.91 -1.34
CA LEU A 172 0.44 10.18 -0.87
C LEU A 172 -0.57 9.88 -1.99
N LEU A 173 -0.85 10.87 -2.86
CA LEU A 173 -1.80 10.69 -3.96
C LEU A 173 -1.26 9.69 -5.00
N ILE A 174 0.04 9.78 -5.33
CA ILE A 174 0.70 8.83 -6.24
C ILE A 174 0.73 7.43 -5.63
N GLN A 175 1.11 7.31 -4.36
CA GLN A 175 1.13 6.04 -3.63
C GLN A 175 -0.25 5.38 -3.64
N TYR A 176 -1.31 6.14 -3.36
CA TYR A 176 -2.69 5.64 -3.48
C TYR A 176 -3.00 5.17 -4.90
N TYR A 177 -2.69 6.00 -5.90
CA TYR A 177 -2.99 5.69 -7.29
C TYR A 177 -2.32 4.39 -7.74
N VAL A 178 -1.01 4.26 -7.53
CA VAL A 178 -0.24 3.06 -7.83
C VAL A 178 -0.82 1.83 -7.13
N LYS A 179 -1.11 1.92 -5.83
CA LYS A 179 -1.72 0.81 -5.07
C LYS A 179 -3.07 0.41 -5.65
N SER A 180 -3.90 1.38 -6.00
CA SER A 180 -5.22 1.12 -6.59
C SER A 180 -5.11 0.47 -7.97
N THR A 181 -4.16 0.87 -8.82
CA THR A 181 -3.90 0.27 -10.13
C THR A 181 -3.59 -1.22 -10.01
N VAL A 182 -2.65 -1.57 -9.13
CA VAL A 182 -2.20 -2.95 -8.91
C VAL A 182 -3.32 -3.79 -8.28
N THR A 183 -3.94 -3.27 -7.22
CA THR A 183 -4.99 -4.00 -6.47
C THR A 183 -6.22 -4.28 -7.32
N LEU A 184 -6.60 -3.35 -8.20
CA LEU A 184 -7.77 -3.47 -9.08
C LEU A 184 -7.42 -4.07 -10.46
N ASN A 185 -6.16 -4.41 -10.71
CA ASN A 185 -5.67 -4.98 -11.97
C ASN A 185 -6.01 -4.12 -13.21
N LEU A 186 -5.70 -2.82 -13.17
CA LEU A 186 -6.13 -1.83 -14.18
C LEU A 186 -5.09 -1.52 -15.28
N GLN A 187 -4.11 -2.39 -15.46
CA GLN A 187 -2.86 -2.08 -16.16
C GLN A 187 -2.98 -1.78 -17.66
N ASN A 188 -4.08 -2.18 -18.30
CA ASN A 188 -4.28 -2.02 -19.74
C ASN A 188 -4.64 -0.58 -20.19
N GLN A 189 -4.43 0.45 -19.35
CA GLN A 189 -4.88 1.82 -19.61
C GLN A 189 -3.72 2.83 -19.62
N SER A 190 -2.77 2.64 -20.55
CA SER A 190 -1.41 3.23 -20.64
C SER A 190 -1.29 4.75 -20.92
N ASN A 191 -2.19 5.60 -20.41
CA ASN A 191 -2.05 7.06 -20.62
C ASN A 191 -1.39 7.80 -19.43
N GLY A 192 -1.15 7.13 -18.31
CA GLY A 192 -0.63 7.76 -17.08
C GLY A 192 0.87 7.65 -16.84
N GLU A 193 1.64 7.13 -17.81
CA GLU A 193 3.06 6.80 -17.62
C GLU A 193 3.94 8.04 -17.43
N ASP A 194 3.67 9.13 -18.17
CA ASP A 194 4.51 10.33 -18.15
C ASP A 194 4.56 10.98 -16.75
N ILE A 195 3.40 11.16 -16.12
CA ILE A 195 3.30 11.79 -14.79
C ILE A 195 4.01 10.94 -13.74
N MET A 196 3.91 9.62 -13.85
CA MET A 196 4.59 8.70 -12.93
C MET A 196 6.09 8.74 -13.14
N ASN A 197 6.56 8.78 -14.38
CA ASN A 197 7.99 8.82 -14.71
C ASN A 197 8.65 10.09 -14.18
N ASP A 198 8.03 11.26 -14.38
CA ASP A 198 8.54 12.53 -13.85
C ASP A 198 8.65 12.51 -12.32
N PHE A 199 7.62 11.98 -11.66
CA PHE A 199 7.60 11.87 -10.20
C PHE A 199 8.64 10.86 -9.67
N LEU A 200 8.76 9.70 -10.30
CA LEU A 200 9.76 8.68 -9.96
C LEU A 200 11.18 9.20 -10.19
N GLN A 201 11.41 9.98 -11.25
CA GLN A 201 12.68 10.65 -11.50
C GLN A 201 12.99 11.63 -10.36
N CYS A 202 12.02 12.45 -9.95
CA CYS A 202 12.18 13.35 -8.80
C CYS A 202 12.59 12.58 -7.53
N LEU A 203 11.90 11.48 -7.21
CA LEU A 203 12.25 10.61 -6.07
C LEU A 203 13.66 10.03 -6.17
N SER A 204 14.08 9.62 -7.38
CA SER A 204 15.39 8.98 -7.60
C SER A 204 16.58 9.94 -7.45
N THR A 205 16.36 11.24 -7.67
CA THR A 205 17.40 12.27 -7.57
C THR A 205 17.68 12.70 -6.12
N ASN A 206 16.73 12.49 -5.21
CA ASN A 206 16.90 12.77 -3.79
C ASN A 206 17.36 11.52 -3.05
N SER A 207 18.57 11.55 -2.47
CA SER A 207 19.17 10.39 -1.78
C SER A 207 18.28 9.82 -0.67
N SER A 208 17.62 10.68 0.10
CA SER A 208 16.71 10.27 1.18
C SER A 208 15.43 9.60 0.70
N LEU A 209 15.10 9.73 -0.60
CA LEU A 209 13.86 9.25 -1.20
C LEU A 209 14.04 8.03 -2.10
N LYS A 210 15.27 7.54 -2.29
CA LYS A 210 15.56 6.39 -3.17
C LYS A 210 14.79 5.13 -2.79
N ILE A 211 14.57 4.88 -1.49
CA ILE A 211 13.79 3.72 -1.04
C ILE A 211 12.30 3.87 -1.37
N HIS A 212 11.77 5.10 -1.31
CA HIS A 212 10.40 5.40 -1.72
C HIS A 212 10.22 5.21 -3.24
N SER A 213 11.22 5.61 -4.03
CA SER A 213 11.26 5.34 -5.47
C SER A 213 11.23 3.83 -5.74
N SER A 214 12.12 3.07 -5.08
CA SER A 214 12.21 1.62 -5.23
C SER A 214 10.89 0.93 -4.87
N TYR A 215 10.25 1.38 -3.78
CA TYR A 215 8.93 0.93 -3.35
C TYR A 215 7.82 1.17 -4.39
N LEU A 216 7.76 2.36 -4.99
CA LEU A 216 6.75 2.63 -6.01
C LEU A 216 7.02 1.84 -7.30
N VAL A 217 8.30 1.73 -7.70
CA VAL A 217 8.70 0.94 -8.86
C VAL A 217 8.34 -0.54 -8.66
N SER A 218 8.56 -1.12 -7.47
CA SER A 218 8.22 -2.52 -7.22
C SER A 218 6.72 -2.82 -7.33
N HIS A 219 5.82 -1.85 -7.08
CA HIS A 219 4.40 -2.03 -7.38
C HIS A 219 4.13 -2.20 -8.88
N PHE A 220 4.76 -1.40 -9.73
CA PHE A 220 4.59 -1.53 -11.19
C PHE A 220 5.13 -2.86 -11.73
N LEU A 221 6.21 -3.37 -11.13
CA LEU A 221 6.80 -4.66 -11.51
C LEU A 221 6.01 -5.88 -11.05
N CYS A 222 4.99 -5.70 -10.22
CA CYS A 222 4.21 -6.82 -9.69
C CYS A 222 3.29 -7.49 -10.72
N ASP A 223 3.00 -6.89 -11.88
CA ASP A 223 1.87 -7.36 -12.69
C ASP A 223 2.22 -7.66 -14.16
N ASP A 224 3.24 -7.03 -14.75
CA ASP A 224 3.72 -7.38 -16.10
C ASP A 224 5.23 -7.58 -16.10
N LEU A 225 5.69 -8.80 -15.82
CA LEU A 225 7.11 -9.18 -15.93
C LEU A 225 7.53 -9.50 -17.37
N THR A 226 6.57 -9.66 -18.30
CA THR A 226 6.86 -10.18 -19.64
C THR A 226 7.52 -9.16 -20.55
N SER A 227 7.39 -7.88 -20.22
CA SER A 227 7.93 -6.75 -20.99
C SER A 227 9.31 -6.28 -20.55
N TRP A 228 9.81 -6.70 -19.37
CA TRP A 228 11.06 -6.18 -18.82
C TRP A 228 12.27 -7.00 -19.23
N ASP A 229 13.27 -6.31 -19.76
CA ASP A 229 14.59 -6.88 -20.02
C ASP A 229 15.34 -7.19 -18.71
N ILE A 230 16.25 -8.16 -18.77
CA ILE A 230 17.10 -8.55 -17.65
C ILE A 230 17.95 -7.40 -17.12
N GLY A 231 18.36 -6.48 -18.00
CA GLY A 231 19.07 -5.26 -17.61
C GLY A 231 18.26 -4.38 -16.66
N PHE A 232 16.93 -4.42 -16.75
CA PHE A 232 16.05 -3.69 -15.85
C PHE A 232 16.08 -4.29 -14.44
N PHE A 233 15.96 -5.62 -14.30
CA PHE A 233 16.02 -6.28 -12.99
C PHE A 233 17.37 -6.05 -12.30
N LYS A 234 18.47 -6.14 -13.06
CA LYS A 234 19.80 -5.76 -12.58
C LYS A 234 19.79 -4.35 -12.00
N GLN A 235 19.33 -3.37 -12.78
CA GLN A 235 19.31 -1.97 -12.38
C GLN A 235 18.42 -1.74 -11.16
N PHE A 236 17.26 -2.40 -11.07
CA PHE A 236 16.38 -2.31 -9.91
C PHE A 236 17.09 -2.82 -8.65
N VAL A 237 17.69 -4.01 -8.71
CA VAL A 237 18.40 -4.62 -7.59
C VAL A 237 19.55 -3.72 -7.11
N GLU A 238 20.37 -3.20 -8.03
CA GLU A 238 21.45 -2.25 -7.70
C GLU A 238 20.92 -0.98 -7.03
N LYS A 239 19.85 -0.38 -7.58
CA LYS A 239 19.22 0.81 -7.00
C LYS A 239 18.68 0.55 -5.60
N LEU A 240 18.08 -0.63 -5.37
CA LEU A 240 17.57 -1.03 -4.07
C LEU A 240 18.71 -1.22 -3.06
N ILE A 241 19.81 -1.88 -3.45
CA ILE A 241 21.00 -2.04 -2.59
C ILE A 241 21.52 -0.66 -2.18
N ILE A 242 21.72 0.24 -3.15
CA ILE A 242 22.21 1.60 -2.91
C ILE A 242 21.26 2.39 -2.01
N ALA A 243 19.94 2.23 -2.18
CA ALA A 243 18.95 2.90 -1.36
C ALA A 243 18.98 2.42 0.10
N LEU A 244 19.14 1.12 0.32
CA LEU A 244 19.20 0.50 1.65
C LEU A 244 20.54 0.70 2.36
N SER A 245 21.61 1.04 1.63
CA SER A 245 22.95 1.30 2.16
C SER A 245 23.31 2.79 2.23
N ASP A 246 22.37 3.70 1.98
CA ASP A 246 22.62 5.14 1.97
C ASP A 246 22.83 5.66 3.41
N ASP A 247 23.98 6.28 3.68
CA ASP A 247 24.35 6.72 5.03
C ASP A 247 23.34 7.72 5.63
N ILE A 248 22.74 8.59 4.81
CA ILE A 248 21.76 9.58 5.27
C ILE A 248 20.48 8.87 5.70
N TYR A 249 20.02 7.91 4.88
CA TYR A 249 18.88 7.05 5.20
C TYR A 249 19.11 6.26 6.50
N ILE A 250 20.27 5.61 6.63
CA ILE A 250 20.63 4.81 7.81
C ILE A 250 20.67 5.70 9.06
N MET A 251 21.35 6.84 8.99
CA MET A 251 21.47 7.77 10.10
C MET A 251 20.09 8.28 10.54
N LYS A 252 19.20 8.62 9.60
CA LYS A 252 17.83 9.06 9.92
C LYS A 252 17.05 7.96 10.62
N LEU A 253 17.09 6.71 10.12
CA LEU A 253 16.40 5.60 10.76
C LEU A 253 16.93 5.27 12.15
N GLN A 254 18.25 5.29 12.34
CA GLN A 254 18.87 5.00 13.63
C GLN A 254 18.55 6.08 14.67
N ASN A 255 18.54 7.36 14.26
CA ASN A 255 18.33 8.49 15.17
C ASN A 255 16.84 8.76 15.44
N GLU A 256 16.01 8.76 14.40
CA GLU A 256 14.60 9.18 14.49
C GLU A 256 13.63 8.00 14.60
N ARG A 257 14.05 6.78 14.23
CA ARG A 257 13.19 5.59 14.08
C ARG A 257 11.99 5.82 13.16
N LYS A 258 12.13 6.75 12.21
CA LYS A 258 11.09 7.12 11.25
C LYS A 258 11.71 7.38 9.90
N LEU A 259 10.99 6.99 8.86
CA LEU A 259 11.34 7.32 7.48
C LEU A 259 10.79 8.70 7.13
N TYR A 260 11.46 9.38 6.20
CA TYR A 260 10.96 10.65 5.66
C TYR A 260 9.54 10.47 5.08
N LEU A 261 8.71 11.51 5.15
CA LEU A 261 7.27 11.53 4.77
C LEU A 261 6.31 10.86 5.77
N TYR A 262 6.81 10.05 6.70
CA TYR A 262 5.98 9.26 7.61
C TYR A 262 6.16 9.62 9.08
N GLU A 263 6.85 10.73 9.38
CA GLU A 263 7.19 11.11 10.75
C GLU A 263 5.95 11.25 11.66
N ASP A 264 4.87 11.75 11.09
CA ASP A 264 3.63 12.06 11.79
C ASP A 264 2.49 11.11 11.48
N LEU A 265 2.74 10.09 10.65
CA LEU A 265 1.69 9.27 10.06
C LEU A 265 0.83 8.59 11.13
N ARG A 266 1.49 7.84 12.02
CA ARG A 266 0.84 7.03 13.05
C ARG A 266 0.13 7.87 14.10
N SER A 267 0.75 8.95 14.57
CA SER A 267 0.21 9.81 15.63
C SER A 267 -0.96 10.68 15.17
N HIS A 268 -1.02 11.02 13.88
CA HIS A 268 -2.00 11.98 13.36
C HIS A 268 -3.14 11.37 12.57
N TYR A 269 -2.90 10.29 11.82
CA TYR A 269 -3.88 9.76 10.88
C TYR A 269 -4.37 8.36 11.25
N LEU A 270 -3.51 7.50 11.84
CA LEU A 270 -3.84 6.10 12.07
C LEU A 270 -4.39 5.78 13.47
N THR A 271 -4.42 6.74 14.40
CA THR A 271 -4.89 6.53 15.79
C THR A 271 -6.33 6.02 15.92
N ILE A 272 -7.13 6.21 14.87
CA ILE A 272 -8.52 5.73 14.78
C ILE A 272 -8.63 4.24 14.45
N ILE A 273 -7.56 3.61 13.96
CA ILE A 273 -7.49 2.19 13.61
C ILE A 273 -6.86 1.46 14.80
N LYS A 274 -7.46 0.36 15.25
CA LYS A 274 -6.83 -0.45 16.32
C LYS A 274 -5.58 -1.13 15.78
N ASP A 275 -4.51 -1.16 16.58
CA ASP A 275 -3.27 -1.87 16.23
C ASP A 275 -3.53 -3.37 15.95
N ASP A 276 -4.42 -4.01 16.73
CA ASP A 276 -4.83 -5.41 16.51
C ASP A 276 -5.43 -5.63 15.10
N LEU A 277 -6.17 -4.64 14.59
CA LEU A 277 -6.73 -4.72 13.24
C LEU A 277 -5.61 -4.60 12.20
N ILE A 278 -4.66 -3.69 12.39
CA ILE A 278 -3.50 -3.54 11.49
C ILE A 278 -2.74 -4.86 11.45
N GLN A 279 -2.42 -5.44 12.61
CA GLN A 279 -1.76 -6.74 12.68
C GLN A 279 -2.55 -7.82 11.95
N SER A 280 -3.85 -7.94 12.21
CA SER A 280 -4.72 -8.93 11.56
C SER A 280 -4.78 -8.74 10.03
N VAL A 281 -4.74 -7.50 9.53
CA VAL A 281 -4.65 -7.21 8.10
C VAL A 281 -3.37 -7.80 7.51
N PHE A 282 -2.21 -7.52 8.12
CA PHE A 282 -0.93 -8.01 7.61
C PHE A 282 -0.77 -9.52 7.72
N GLU A 283 -1.27 -10.15 8.78
CA GLU A 283 -1.30 -11.63 8.91
C GLU A 283 -2.13 -12.29 7.79
N ARG A 284 -3.27 -11.68 7.41
CA ARG A 284 -4.08 -12.15 6.27
C ARG A 284 -3.35 -11.99 4.95
N CYS A 285 -2.66 -10.87 4.74
CA CYS A 285 -1.88 -10.63 3.53
C CYS A 285 -0.68 -11.58 3.43
N GLU A 286 0.03 -11.84 4.52
CA GLU A 286 1.08 -12.86 4.62
C GLU A 286 0.52 -14.23 4.23
N SER A 287 -0.60 -14.65 4.85
CA SER A 287 -1.22 -15.93 4.51
C SER A 287 -1.66 -16.01 3.05
N TYR A 288 -2.17 -14.90 2.49
CA TYR A 288 -2.58 -14.83 1.09
C TYR A 288 -1.38 -15.01 0.15
N LEU A 289 -0.28 -14.29 0.38
CA LEU A 289 0.94 -14.41 -0.43
C LEU A 289 1.54 -15.82 -0.34
N HIS A 290 1.54 -16.44 0.84
CA HIS A 290 2.00 -17.83 0.99
C HIS A 290 1.13 -18.82 0.21
N ASN A 291 -0.19 -18.64 0.23
CA ASN A 291 -1.11 -19.51 -0.50
C ASN A 291 -0.98 -19.33 -2.01
N GLU A 292 -0.86 -18.08 -2.46
CA GLU A 292 -0.61 -17.77 -3.87
C GLU A 292 0.70 -18.42 -4.34
N PHE A 293 1.76 -18.32 -3.53
CA PHE A 293 3.04 -18.93 -3.85
C PHE A 293 2.97 -20.46 -3.99
N ARG A 294 2.26 -21.14 -3.09
CA ARG A 294 2.07 -22.61 -3.16
C ARG A 294 1.29 -23.05 -4.40
N ASN A 295 0.42 -22.19 -4.92
CA ASN A 295 -0.42 -22.49 -6.07
C ASN A 295 0.25 -22.14 -7.40
N GLN A 296 1.30 -21.32 -7.39
CA GLN A 296 2.09 -21.06 -8.59
C GLN A 296 2.88 -22.33 -8.94
N ILE A 297 2.37 -23.08 -9.92
CA ILE A 297 3.12 -24.16 -10.56
C ILE A 297 4.38 -23.52 -11.14
N SER A 298 5.55 -24.00 -10.70
CA SER A 298 6.83 -23.63 -11.30
C SER A 298 6.71 -23.83 -12.81
N GLN A 299 6.60 -22.73 -13.56
CA GLN A 299 6.68 -22.79 -14.99
C GLN A 299 8.13 -23.18 -15.27
N ASN A 300 8.34 -24.46 -15.61
CA ASN A 300 9.63 -25.06 -15.97
C ASN A 300 10.15 -24.48 -17.30
N ASN A 301 10.19 -23.17 -17.42
CA ASN A 301 10.85 -22.49 -18.50
C ASN A 301 12.34 -22.46 -18.16
N THR A 302 13.16 -22.69 -19.17
CA THR A 302 14.62 -22.55 -19.10
C THR A 302 14.95 -21.09 -18.80
N GLU A 303 14.89 -20.70 -17.53
CA GLU A 303 15.27 -19.37 -17.08
C GLU A 303 16.76 -19.15 -17.38
N ASN A 304 17.09 -17.96 -17.88
CA ASN A 304 18.47 -17.53 -18.08
C ASN A 304 19.21 -17.54 -16.73
N ASP A 305 20.46 -18.02 -16.69
CA ASP A 305 21.29 -18.04 -15.47
C ASP A 305 21.39 -16.67 -14.80
N GLU A 306 21.43 -15.59 -15.58
CA GLU A 306 21.41 -14.22 -15.06
C GLU A 306 20.09 -13.88 -14.36
N TYR A 307 18.97 -14.42 -14.86
CA TYR A 307 17.64 -14.16 -14.29
C TYR A 307 17.54 -14.82 -12.91
N ILE A 308 17.97 -16.09 -12.83
CA ILE A 308 18.07 -16.86 -11.59
C ILE A 308 18.98 -16.11 -10.59
N LYS A 309 20.12 -15.60 -11.06
CA LYS A 309 21.06 -14.83 -10.24
C LYS A 309 20.40 -13.60 -9.60
N TYR A 310 19.80 -12.70 -10.38
CA TYR A 310 19.17 -11.50 -9.81
C TYR A 310 17.94 -11.81 -8.94
N LYS A 311 17.23 -12.90 -9.26
CA LYS A 311 16.10 -13.39 -8.45
C LYS A 311 16.55 -13.80 -7.05
N ARG A 312 17.68 -14.52 -6.95
CA ARG A 312 18.29 -14.89 -5.66
C ARG A 312 18.77 -13.68 -4.88
N ILE A 313 19.49 -12.76 -5.53
CA ILE A 313 19.94 -11.51 -4.88
C ILE A 313 18.74 -10.73 -4.34
N LEU A 314 17.65 -10.62 -5.11
CA LEU A 314 16.44 -9.96 -4.65
C LEU A 314 15.78 -10.71 -3.47
N ALA A 315 15.73 -12.04 -3.50
CA ALA A 315 15.21 -12.82 -2.39
C ALA A 315 15.99 -12.57 -1.10
N ASP A 316 17.32 -12.59 -1.18
CA ASP A 316 18.21 -12.29 -0.06
C ASP A 316 17.99 -10.86 0.46
N LEU A 317 17.85 -9.88 -0.45
CA LEU A 317 17.55 -8.49 -0.09
C LEU A 317 16.21 -8.34 0.62
N VAL A 318 15.16 -9.04 0.17
CA VAL A 318 13.84 -8.99 0.80
C VAL A 318 13.90 -9.61 2.21
N CYS A 319 14.62 -10.72 2.39
CA CYS A 319 14.87 -11.31 3.71
C CYS A 319 15.68 -10.35 4.61
N SER A 320 16.78 -9.79 4.11
CA SER A 320 17.58 -8.80 4.83
C SER A 320 16.75 -7.58 5.23
N PHE A 321 15.88 -7.09 4.34
CA PHE A 321 15.00 -5.94 4.59
C PHE A 321 13.90 -6.25 5.62
N ASN A 322 13.40 -7.49 5.67
CA ASN A 322 12.48 -7.92 6.72
C ASN A 322 13.15 -7.93 8.10
N GLU A 323 14.38 -8.44 8.20
CA GLU A 323 15.12 -8.52 9.47
C GLU A 323 15.70 -7.17 9.92
N SER A 324 16.16 -6.35 8.98
CA SER A 324 16.78 -5.04 9.21
C SER A 324 16.22 -4.01 8.23
N THR A 325 16.04 -2.76 8.66
CA THR A 325 15.57 -1.69 7.76
C THR A 325 16.64 -1.18 6.80
N TYR A 326 17.90 -1.57 6.97
CA TYR A 326 19.03 -1.14 6.14
C TYR A 326 20.08 -2.24 5.94
N LEU A 327 20.98 -2.03 4.99
CA LEU A 327 22.14 -2.89 4.76
C LEU A 327 23.38 -2.24 5.36
N ASP A 328 24.16 -3.00 6.13
CA ASP A 328 25.50 -2.56 6.48
C ASP A 328 26.41 -2.59 5.25
N LYS A 329 27.51 -1.84 5.34
CA LYS A 329 28.44 -1.65 4.22
C LYS A 329 29.00 -2.97 3.66
N ASN A 330 29.33 -3.94 4.52
CA ASN A 330 29.90 -5.20 4.04
C ASN A 330 28.86 -6.00 3.26
N THR A 331 27.63 -6.03 3.77
CA THR A 331 26.50 -6.69 3.11
C THR A 331 26.15 -6.02 1.78
N SER A 332 26.12 -4.68 1.71
CA SER A 332 25.87 -3.97 0.46
C SER A 332 27.00 -4.19 -0.57
N ASP A 333 28.28 -4.10 -0.14
CA ASP A 333 29.43 -4.32 -1.01
C ASP A 333 29.45 -5.76 -1.57
N HIS A 334 28.99 -6.73 -0.77
CA HIS A 334 28.81 -8.11 -1.21
C HIS A 334 27.76 -8.24 -2.31
N TYR A 335 26.55 -7.69 -2.11
CA TYR A 335 25.50 -7.76 -3.13
C TYR A 335 25.85 -7.00 -4.41
N ILE A 336 26.51 -5.84 -4.33
CA ILE A 336 26.99 -5.12 -5.51
C ILE A 336 28.00 -5.96 -6.30
N ARG A 337 28.95 -6.60 -5.61
CA ARG A 337 29.90 -7.51 -6.27
C ARG A 337 29.19 -8.66 -6.96
N LEU A 338 28.18 -9.25 -6.31
CA LEU A 338 27.36 -10.27 -6.93
C LEU A 338 26.70 -9.73 -8.20
N CYS A 339 26.19 -8.50 -8.25
CA CYS A 339 25.64 -7.91 -9.49
C CYS A 339 26.69 -7.75 -10.62
N ASP A 340 27.94 -7.41 -10.28
CA ASP A 340 29.03 -7.12 -11.23
C ASP A 340 29.74 -8.35 -11.80
N GLU A 341 29.72 -9.49 -11.09
CA GLU A 341 30.33 -10.75 -11.55
C GLU A 341 29.61 -11.26 -12.82
N ASN A 342 30.03 -10.79 -13.98
CA ASN A 342 29.47 -11.18 -15.28
C ASN A 342 29.52 -12.70 -15.47
N SER A 343 28.48 -13.26 -16.10
CA SER A 343 28.41 -14.65 -16.61
C SER A 343 29.46 -14.97 -17.69
N SER A 344 30.42 -14.08 -17.94
CA SER A 344 31.56 -14.29 -18.83
C SER A 344 32.54 -15.27 -18.19
N SER A 345 32.15 -16.54 -18.20
CA SER A 345 32.95 -17.70 -17.84
C SER A 345 33.52 -17.67 -16.43
N LEU A 346 32.78 -18.26 -15.49
CA LEU A 346 33.39 -19.27 -14.61
C LEU A 346 33.93 -20.40 -15.52
N LYS A 347 35.00 -20.13 -16.27
CA LYS A 347 35.95 -21.18 -16.63
C LYS A 347 36.49 -21.59 -15.27
N ILE A 348 35.89 -22.62 -14.70
CA ILE A 348 36.39 -23.32 -13.53
C ILE A 348 37.78 -23.79 -13.95
N THR A 349 38.79 -22.95 -13.74
CA THR A 349 40.16 -23.42 -13.56
C THR A 349 40.07 -24.23 -12.29
N SER A 350 40.00 -25.54 -12.50
CA SER A 350 40.03 -26.57 -11.47
C SER A 350 41.36 -26.45 -10.72
N ASP A 351 41.44 -25.51 -9.80
CA ASP A 351 42.52 -25.43 -8.84
C ASP A 351 41.98 -25.99 -7.51
N PRO A 352 42.26 -27.28 -7.22
CA PRO A 352 41.64 -28.01 -6.12
C PRO A 352 42.00 -27.47 -4.73
N ASP A 353 42.96 -26.55 -4.61
CA ASP A 353 43.53 -26.16 -3.32
C ASP A 353 42.90 -24.90 -2.68
N ASN A 354 41.90 -24.25 -3.30
CA ASN A 354 41.38 -22.96 -2.81
C ASN A 354 39.87 -22.92 -2.45
N ILE A 355 39.21 -24.07 -2.36
CA ILE A 355 37.76 -24.17 -2.12
C ILE A 355 37.38 -24.00 -0.63
N GLU A 356 38.31 -24.19 0.30
CA GLU A 356 38.00 -24.17 1.75
C GLU A 356 37.63 -22.78 2.32
N ASN A 357 37.99 -21.67 1.66
CA ASN A 357 37.77 -20.33 2.21
C ASN A 357 36.41 -19.69 1.84
N LEU A 358 35.76 -20.14 0.76
CA LEU A 358 34.45 -19.59 0.37
C LEU A 358 33.30 -20.19 1.18
N SER A 359 33.44 -21.43 1.67
CA SER A 359 32.38 -22.11 2.42
C SER A 359 32.18 -21.51 3.82
N GLN A 360 33.25 -21.04 4.46
CA GLN A 360 33.19 -20.55 5.85
C GLN A 360 32.41 -19.24 6.00
N SER A 361 32.35 -18.40 4.95
CA SER A 361 31.52 -17.18 4.96
C SER A 361 30.03 -17.52 4.86
N MET A 362 29.67 -18.52 4.05
CA MET A 362 28.27 -18.94 3.91
C MET A 362 27.75 -19.75 5.10
N ASP A 363 28.62 -20.49 5.80
CA ASP A 363 28.21 -21.29 6.95
C ASP A 363 27.78 -20.43 8.16
N SER A 364 28.18 -19.15 8.22
CA SER A 364 27.73 -18.22 9.27
C SER A 364 26.29 -17.71 9.09
N LEU A 365 25.73 -17.85 7.88
CA LEU A 365 24.34 -17.48 7.56
C LEU A 365 23.37 -18.68 7.62
N ARG A 366 23.86 -19.90 7.90
CA ARG A 366 23.01 -21.08 8.12
C ARG A 366 22.33 -21.02 9.50
N LEU A 367 21.37 -20.11 9.62
CA LEU A 367 20.37 -20.13 10.68
C LEU A 367 19.64 -21.47 10.68
N SER A 368 19.42 -22.00 11.90
CA SER A 368 18.80 -23.29 12.22
C SER A 368 17.60 -23.63 11.33
N SER A 369 17.65 -24.79 10.67
CA SER A 369 16.76 -25.21 9.58
C SER A 369 15.26 -25.13 9.92
N PRO A 370 14.52 -24.13 9.39
CA PRO A 370 13.07 -24.08 9.50
C PRO A 370 12.45 -24.84 8.31
N THR A 371 11.14 -25.09 8.42
CA THR A 371 10.32 -25.81 7.45
C THR A 371 10.48 -25.24 6.03
N ARG A 372 11.19 -25.99 5.18
CA ARG A 372 11.62 -25.57 3.85
C ARG A 372 10.43 -25.34 2.92
N ILE A 373 10.31 -24.16 2.34
CA ILE A 373 9.44 -23.97 1.19
C ILE A 373 10.23 -24.48 -0.03
N ALA A 374 9.71 -25.51 -0.70
CA ALA A 374 10.45 -26.26 -1.71
C ALA A 374 10.53 -25.56 -3.09
N THR A 375 9.95 -24.38 -3.22
CA THR A 375 9.84 -23.64 -4.48
C THR A 375 10.61 -22.33 -4.39
N GLU A 376 11.29 -21.96 -5.47
CA GLU A 376 11.99 -20.67 -5.61
C GLU A 376 10.96 -19.58 -5.94
N PRO A 377 10.95 -18.42 -5.24
CA PRO A 377 9.97 -17.37 -5.48
C PRO A 377 10.15 -16.69 -6.83
N SER A 378 9.03 -16.36 -7.50
CA SER A 378 9.05 -15.50 -8.69
C SER A 378 9.38 -14.06 -8.32
N PHE A 379 9.93 -13.26 -9.25
CA PHE A 379 10.16 -11.82 -9.03
C PHE A 379 8.91 -11.08 -8.56
N GLN A 380 7.75 -11.40 -9.16
CA GLN A 380 6.45 -10.85 -8.77
C GLN A 380 6.17 -11.12 -7.29
N THR A 381 6.42 -12.34 -6.83
CA THR A 381 6.25 -12.71 -5.41
C THR A 381 7.21 -11.91 -4.53
N LEU A 382 8.47 -11.76 -4.94
CA LEU A 382 9.48 -10.99 -4.20
C LEU A 382 9.12 -9.50 -4.11
N PHE A 383 8.63 -8.89 -5.18
CA PHE A 383 8.18 -7.49 -5.16
C PHE A 383 6.95 -7.30 -4.27
N ARG A 384 6.00 -8.24 -4.28
CA ARG A 384 4.85 -8.20 -3.36
C ARG A 384 5.28 -8.29 -1.91
N TRP A 385 6.26 -9.13 -1.59
CA TRP A 385 6.84 -9.18 -0.25
C TRP A 385 7.56 -7.89 0.11
N LEU A 386 8.40 -7.35 -0.78
CA LEU A 386 9.07 -6.07 -0.58
C LEU A 386 8.07 -4.96 -0.25
N ASN A 387 7.00 -4.86 -1.04
CA ASN A 387 5.92 -3.90 -0.85
C ASN A 387 5.22 -4.09 0.51
N LEU A 388 4.87 -5.33 0.86
CA LEU A 388 4.17 -5.64 2.09
C LEU A 388 5.03 -5.34 3.34
N ILE A 389 6.33 -5.67 3.29
CA ILE A 389 7.30 -5.35 4.36
C ILE A 389 7.44 -3.83 4.50
N TYR A 390 7.53 -3.10 3.39
CA TYR A 390 7.61 -1.64 3.40
C TYR A 390 6.36 -1.01 4.02
N GLU A 391 5.18 -1.45 3.58
CA GLU A 391 3.88 -1.00 4.10
C GLU A 391 3.75 -1.28 5.61
N LEU A 392 4.20 -2.46 6.07
CA LEU A 392 4.22 -2.82 7.48
C LEU A 392 5.18 -1.94 8.28
N LYS A 393 6.42 -1.76 7.82
CA LYS A 393 7.46 -1.06 8.60
C LYS A 393 7.28 0.45 8.64
N PHE A 394 6.87 1.05 7.53
CA PHE A 394 6.94 2.50 7.37
C PHE A 394 5.58 3.19 7.31
N ILE A 395 4.52 2.50 6.88
CA ILE A 395 3.19 3.11 6.76
C ILE A 395 2.34 2.81 7.99
N PHE A 396 2.13 1.53 8.31
CA PHE A 396 1.11 1.14 9.28
C PHE A 396 1.63 0.61 10.62
N GLY A 397 2.80 -0.03 10.64
CA GLY A 397 3.39 -0.62 11.84
C GLY A 397 4.51 0.24 12.43
N ASP A 398 5.66 -0.38 12.66
CA ASP A 398 6.87 0.27 13.14
C ASP A 398 8.11 -0.29 12.44
N VAL A 399 9.22 0.45 12.50
CA VAL A 399 10.48 0.07 11.84
C VAL A 399 11.04 -1.27 12.31
N THR A 400 10.62 -1.77 13.48
CA THR A 400 11.02 -3.07 14.03
C THR A 400 10.07 -4.21 13.68
N SER A 401 8.92 -3.90 13.09
CA SER A 401 7.91 -4.87 12.67
C SER A 401 8.48 -5.77 11.59
N LYS A 402 8.22 -7.07 11.67
CA LYS A 402 8.70 -8.06 10.71
C LYS A 402 7.78 -9.26 10.63
N PHE A 403 7.82 -9.94 9.49
CA PHE A 403 7.18 -11.25 9.33
C PHE A 403 8.08 -12.33 9.91
N THR A 404 7.52 -13.22 10.73
CA THR A 404 8.29 -14.26 11.43
C THR A 404 8.57 -15.50 10.59
N ASN A 405 7.79 -15.71 9.53
CA ASN A 405 7.86 -16.91 8.68
C ASN A 405 8.38 -16.63 7.27
N LEU A 406 9.07 -15.50 7.07
CA LEU A 406 9.61 -15.12 5.77
C LEU A 406 10.93 -15.83 5.50
N ILE A 407 10.87 -16.97 4.81
CA ILE A 407 12.06 -17.73 4.41
C ILE A 407 11.91 -18.10 2.93
N PHE A 408 12.77 -17.51 2.10
CA PHE A 408 13.00 -17.97 0.73
C PHE A 408 14.18 -18.97 0.78
N VAL A 409 14.06 -20.06 0.04
CA VAL A 409 15.08 -21.15 0.01
C VAL A 409 15.90 -21.04 -1.27
#